data_AF-A0A3B8RL73-F1
#
_entry.id   AF-A0A3B8RL73-F1
#
_cell.length_a   1.000
_cell.length_b   1.000
_cell.length_c   1.000
_cell.angle_alpha   90.00
_cell.angle_beta   90.00
_cell.angle_gamma   90.00
#
_symmetry.space_group_name_H-M   'P 1'
#
loop_
_entity.id
_entity.type
_entity.pdbx_description
1 polymer ?
#
loop_
_entity_poly.entity_id
_entity_poly.type
_entity_poly.pdbx_seq_one_letter_code
_entity_poly.pdbx_strand_id
1 'polypeptide(L)'
;RGIIDQMLYDELVAKWKKQAEEQKEEGEGGSYYYNKKAYLGDRYISLVYGKYYQNKITIDTVAEYLNVKAKNLPTFEYMVMEGGKRK
;
A
#
# COMPACT_ATOMS: atom_id res chain seq x y z
N ARG A 1 13.11 -5.47 17.85
CA ARG A 1 12.03 -5.23 16.86
C ARG A 1 12.32 -3.87 16.23
N GLY A 2 12.81 -3.86 14.99
CA GLY A 2 13.27 -2.66 14.31
C GLY A 2 12.08 -1.87 13.80
N ILE A 3 11.90 -0.65 14.28
CA ILE A 3 11.01 0.32 13.67
C ILE A 3 11.65 0.62 12.32
N ILE A 4 11.05 0.18 11.23
CA ILE A 4 11.42 0.68 9.90
C ILE A 4 11.18 2.18 9.96
N ASP A 5 12.26 2.94 9.87
CA ASP A 5 12.24 4.40 9.91
C ASP A 5 11.37 4.93 8.76
N GLN A 6 10.62 6.01 9.01
CA GLN A 6 9.73 6.62 8.01
C GLN A 6 10.49 6.90 6.71
N MET A 7 11.78 7.27 6.79
CA MET A 7 12.65 7.46 5.62
C MET A 7 12.79 6.19 4.77
N LEU A 8 12.99 5.03 5.40
CA LEU A 8 13.13 3.76 4.67
C LEU A 8 11.82 3.37 3.97
N TYR A 9 10.68 3.70 4.59
CA TYR A 9 9.39 3.54 3.92
C TYR A 9 9.26 4.44 2.70
N ASP A 10 9.55 5.73 2.86
CA ASP A 10 9.41 6.71 1.78
C ASP A 10 10.31 6.35 0.59
N GLU A 11 11.53 5.86 0.84
CA GLU A 11 12.44 5.35 -0.20
C GLU A 11 11.87 4.12 -0.93
N LEU A 12 11.36 3.14 -0.18
CA LEU A 12 10.75 1.93 -0.76
C LEU A 12 9.48 2.26 -1.54
N VAL A 13 8.68 3.21 -1.04
CA VAL A 13 7.50 3.72 -1.72
C VAL A 13 7.87 4.38 -3.03
N ALA A 14 8.85 5.29 -3.03
CA ALA A 14 9.30 5.95 -4.24
C ALA A 14 9.79 4.92 -5.28
N LYS A 15 10.57 3.94 -4.85
CA LYS A 15 11.06 2.85 -5.71
C LYS A 15 9.92 2.02 -6.30
N TRP A 16 8.96 1.58 -5.48
CA TRP A 16 7.88 0.71 -5.93
C TRP A 16 6.76 1.45 -6.66
N LYS A 17 6.54 2.74 -6.38
CA LYS A 17 5.68 3.61 -7.20
C LYS A 17 6.22 3.70 -8.62
N LYS A 18 7.53 3.95 -8.77
CA LYS A 18 8.19 3.95 -10.08
C LYS A 18 8.01 2.61 -10.81
N GLN A 19 8.23 1.49 -10.11
CA GLN A 19 8.01 0.16 -10.69
C GLN A 19 6.54 -0.11 -11.04
N ALA A 20 5.59 0.36 -10.24
CA ALA A 20 4.16 0.20 -10.50
C ALA A 20 3.69 1.05 -11.69
N GLU A 21 4.27 2.24 -11.88
CA GLU A 21 4.05 3.08 -13.05
C GLU A 21 4.62 2.44 -14.32
N GLU A 22 5.80 1.82 -14.22
CA GLU A 22 6.42 1.05 -15.31
C GLU A 22 5.65 -0.24 -15.63
N GLN A 23 5.01 -0.88 -14.64
CA GLN A 23 4.22 -2.11 -14.78
C GLN A 23 2.73 -1.87 -15.08
N LYS A 24 2.35 -0.67 -15.56
CA LYS A 24 1.00 -0.38 -16.09
C LYS A 24 0.71 -1.11 -17.42
N GLU A 25 1.26 -2.30 -17.62
CA GLU A 25 0.97 -3.14 -18.78
C GLU A 25 -0.36 -3.87 -18.60
N GLU A 26 -1.10 -3.90 -19.71
CA GLU A 26 -2.48 -4.31 -19.91
C GLU A 26 -2.71 -5.79 -19.52
N GLY A 27 -3.07 -6.04 -18.25
CA GLY A 27 -3.49 -7.36 -17.80
C GLY A 27 -5.02 -7.48 -17.76
N GLU A 28 -5.60 -8.30 -18.65
CA GLU A 28 -6.98 -8.82 -18.54
C GLU A 28 -7.10 -9.74 -17.31
N GLY A 29 -7.18 -9.16 -16.12
CA GLY A 29 -7.29 -9.90 -14.88
C GLY A 29 -7.84 -9.04 -13.75
N GLY A 30 -8.80 -9.58 -13.01
CA GLY A 30 -9.38 -8.90 -11.85
C GLY A 30 -8.28 -8.42 -10.91
N SER A 31 -8.21 -7.11 -10.69
CA SER A 31 -7.13 -6.51 -9.91
C SER A 31 -7.19 -6.99 -8.47
N TYR A 32 -6.22 -7.83 -8.10
CA TYR A 32 -6.02 -8.35 -6.76
C TYR A 32 -6.13 -7.25 -5.69
N TYR A 33 -5.57 -6.06 -5.96
CA TYR A 33 -5.62 -4.92 -5.06
C TYR A 33 -6.99 -4.24 -4.99
N TYR A 34 -7.73 -4.12 -6.11
CA TYR A 34 -9.10 -3.57 -6.06
C TYR A 34 -10.08 -4.50 -5.35
N ASN A 35 -9.94 -5.82 -5.52
CA ASN A 35 -10.73 -6.79 -4.76
C ASN A 35 -10.42 -6.67 -3.26
N LYS A 36 -9.14 -6.58 -2.89
CA LYS A 36 -8.73 -6.40 -1.49
C LYS A 36 -9.27 -5.08 -0.92
N LYS A 37 -9.22 -4.00 -1.71
CA LYS A 37 -9.80 -2.70 -1.37
C LYS A 37 -11.30 -2.81 -1.06
N ALA A 38 -12.07 -3.50 -1.89
CA ALA A 38 -13.51 -3.67 -1.70
C ALA A 38 -13.83 -4.41 -0.37
N TYR A 39 -13.04 -5.42 -0.01
CA TYR A 39 -13.22 -6.17 1.24
C TYR A 39 -12.82 -5.37 2.50
N LEU A 40 -11.75 -4.59 2.43
CA LEU A 40 -11.24 -3.83 3.58
C LEU A 40 -11.97 -2.48 3.76
N GLY A 41 -12.35 -1.84 2.66
CA GLY A 41 -12.93 -0.50 2.63
C GLY A 41 -11.89 0.62 2.79
N ASP A 42 -12.15 1.76 2.14
CA ASP A 42 -11.27 2.94 2.13
C ASP A 42 -10.94 3.46 3.54
N ARG A 43 -11.93 3.48 4.44
CA ARG A 43 -11.78 4.02 5.80
C ARG A 43 -10.82 3.18 6.64
N TYR A 44 -10.89 1.85 6.53
CA TYR A 44 -10.01 0.96 7.28
C TYR A 44 -8.58 1.05 6.76
N ILE A 45 -8.41 1.02 5.44
CA ILE A 45 -7.10 1.17 4.80
C ILE A 45 -6.45 2.50 5.22
N SER A 46 -7.21 3.60 5.15
CA SER A 46 -6.75 4.94 5.56
C SER A 46 -6.35 5.01 7.04
N LEU A 47 -7.10 4.33 7.91
CA LEU A 47 -6.78 4.26 9.34
C LEU A 47 -5.46 3.54 9.59
N VAL A 48 -5.24 2.38 8.95
CA VAL A 48 -4.02 1.58 9.14
C VAL A 48 -2.79 2.34 8.67
N TYR A 49 -2.78 2.86 7.43
CA TYR A 49 -1.67 3.69 6.95
C TYR A 49 -1.50 4.97 7.78
N GLY A 50 -2.59 5.60 8.23
CA GLY A 50 -2.51 6.76 9.12
C GLY A 50 -1.82 6.47 10.45
N LYS A 51 -2.04 5.29 11.05
CA LYS A 51 -1.32 4.86 12.26
C LYS A 51 0.14 4.56 11.98
N TYR A 52 0.44 4.02 10.80
CA TYR A 52 1.80 3.76 10.35
C TYR A 52 2.59 5.07 10.20
N TYR A 53 2.04 6.08 9.51
CA TYR A 53 2.66 7.41 9.35
C TYR A 53 2.83 8.19 10.65
N GLN A 54 2.05 7.86 11.69
CA GLN A 54 2.20 8.41 13.03
C GLN A 54 3.22 7.62 13.87
N ASN A 55 3.98 6.70 13.26
CA ASN A 55 4.90 5.77 13.92
C ASN A 55 4.27 4.97 15.07
N LYS A 56 2.96 4.67 14.99
CA LYS A 56 2.23 3.92 16.03
C LYS A 56 2.25 2.42 15.82
N ILE A 57 2.49 1.97 14.59
CA ILE A 57 2.57 0.55 14.20
C ILE A 57 3.71 0.38 13.20
N THR A 58 4.27 -0.83 13.08
CA THR A 58 5.35 -1.11 12.12
C THR A 58 4.79 -1.54 10.77
N ILE A 59 5.66 -1.59 9.76
CA ILE A 59 5.28 -2.05 8.42
C ILE A 59 4.80 -3.51 8.42
N ASP A 60 5.34 -4.36 9.31
CA ASP A 60 4.90 -5.75 9.47
C ASP A 60 3.47 -5.80 10.02
N THR A 61 3.15 -4.95 11.01
CA THR A 61 1.79 -4.83 11.53
C THR A 61 0.81 -4.31 10.47
N VAL A 62 1.24 -3.39 9.60
CA VAL A 62 0.44 -2.96 8.44
C VAL A 62 0.19 -4.14 7.49
N ALA A 63 1.22 -4.94 7.20
CA ALA A 63 1.13 -6.11 6.33
C ALA A 63 0.13 -7.14 6.86
N GLU A 64 0.14 -7.38 8.16
CA GLU A 64 -0.82 -8.24 8.86
C GLU A 64 -2.25 -7.68 8.77
N TYR A 65 -2.45 -6.40 9.11
CA TYR A 65 -3.79 -5.78 9.12
C TYR A 65 -4.43 -5.65 7.75
N LEU A 66 -3.64 -5.38 6.71
CA LEU A 66 -4.13 -5.29 5.34
C LEU A 66 -4.09 -6.66 4.65
N ASN A 67 -3.48 -7.67 5.27
CA ASN A 67 -3.26 -9.00 4.73
C ASN A 67 -2.65 -8.90 3.31
N VAL A 68 -1.58 -8.11 3.22
CA VAL A 68 -0.78 -7.85 2.02
C VAL A 68 0.68 -7.99 2.43
N LYS A 69 1.51 -8.65 1.61
CA LYS A 69 2.94 -8.79 1.91
C LYS A 69 3.57 -7.40 2.07
N ALA A 70 4.43 -7.20 3.07
CA ALA A 70 5.07 -5.91 3.33
C ALA A 70 5.69 -5.28 2.08
N LYS A 71 6.33 -6.12 1.24
CA LYS A 71 6.93 -5.72 -0.05
C LYS A 71 5.96 -5.19 -1.12
N ASN A 72 4.66 -5.38 -0.93
CA ASN A 72 3.61 -4.95 -1.84
C ASN A 72 2.80 -3.76 -1.26
N LEU A 73 3.07 -3.35 -0.02
CA LEU A 73 2.27 -2.32 0.65
C LEU A 73 2.31 -0.96 -0.05
N PRO A 74 3.45 -0.43 -0.51
CA PRO A 74 3.48 0.78 -1.32
C PRO A 74 2.74 0.69 -2.66
N THR A 75 2.84 -0.42 -3.38
CA THR A 75 2.05 -0.63 -4.60
C THR A 75 0.56 -0.69 -4.27
N PHE A 76 0.21 -1.39 -3.19
CA PHE A 76 -1.17 -1.45 -2.71
C PHE A 76 -1.69 -0.05 -2.37
N GLU A 77 -0.94 0.73 -1.59
CA GLU A 77 -1.27 2.12 -1.25
C GLU A 77 -1.47 2.98 -2.50
N TYR A 78 -0.51 2.94 -3.44
CA TYR A 78 -0.62 3.66 -4.71
C TYR A 78 -1.93 3.29 -5.43
N MET A 79 -2.22 2.00 -5.58
CA MET A 79 -3.40 1.54 -6.32
C MET A 79 -4.72 1.90 -5.61
N VAL A 80 -4.76 1.85 -4.27
CA VAL A 80 -6.02 2.03 -3.52
C VAL A 80 -6.28 3.46 -3.08
N MET A 81 -5.25 4.27 -2.83
CA MET A 81 -5.37 5.66 -2.38
C MET A 81 -5.10 6.70 -3.48
N GLU A 82 -4.13 6.46 -4.36
CA GLU A 82 -3.76 7.43 -5.41
C GLU A 82 -4.39 7.08 -6.77
N GLY A 83 -4.34 5.80 -7.18
CA GLY A 83 -4.95 5.26 -8.40
C GLY A 83 -6.47 5.19 -8.38
N GLY A 84 -7.10 5.42 -7.22
CA GLY A 84 -8.55 5.57 -7.06
C GLY A 84 -9.08 6.95 -7.44
N LYS A 85 -8.22 7.97 -7.57
CA LYS A 85 -8.60 9.27 -8.14
C LYS A 85 -8.66 9.14 -9.67
N ARG A 86 -9.68 8.43 -10.17
CA ARG A 86 -10.09 8.60 -11.57
C ARG A 86 -10.37 10.10 -11.75
N LYS A 87 -9.70 10.70 -12.73
CA LYS A 87 -10.04 12.02 -13.27
C LYS A 87 -11.52 12.09 -13.62
#